data_AF-A0AAV6BE60-F1
#
_entry.id   AF-A0AAV6BE60-F1
#
_cell.length_a   1.000
_cell.length_b   1.000
_cell.length_c   1.000
_cell.angle_alpha   90.00
_cell.angle_beta   90.00
_cell.angle_gamma   90.00
#
_symmetry.space_group_name_H-M   'P 1'
#
loop_
_entity.id
_entity.type
_entity.pdbx_description
1 polymer ?
#
loop_
_entity_poly.entity_id
_entity_poly.type
_entity_poly.pdbx_seq_one_letter_code
_entity_poly.pdbx_strand_id
1 'polypeptide(L)' 'QLAEALQTRAYHTIENDYQRIFTSVNAGRPLTLDDPDAPAARDIVALAGKLINRQAPGASPPPRKGFFGRMAHR' A
#
# COMPACT_ATOMS: atom_id res chain seq x y z
N GLN A 1 18.08 -10.45 0.89
CA GLN A 1 17.73 -11.72 0.22
C GLN A 1 16.79 -11.53 -0.98
N LEU A 2 15.45 -11.36 -0.86
CA LEU A 2 14.59 -11.26 -2.08
C LEU A 2 14.85 -10.01 -2.94
N ALA A 3 14.83 -8.81 -2.34
CA ALA A 3 15.09 -7.56 -3.06
C ALA A 3 16.50 -7.50 -3.68
N GLU A 4 17.46 -8.12 -2.99
CA GLU A 4 18.85 -8.25 -3.41
C GLU A 4 19.00 -9.23 -4.59
N ALA A 5 18.34 -10.38 -4.53
CA ALA A 5 18.32 -11.36 -5.61
C ALA A 5 17.61 -10.83 -6.86
N LEU A 6 16.53 -10.07 -6.69
CA LEU A 6 15.77 -9.49 -7.79
C LEU A 6 16.37 -8.17 -8.28
N GLN A 7 17.41 -7.64 -7.63
CA GLN A 7 17.98 -6.30 -7.88
C GLN A 7 16.90 -5.20 -8.01
N THR A 8 15.78 -5.38 -7.32
CA THR A 8 14.60 -4.51 -7.39
C THR A 8 14.08 -4.24 -5.99
N ARG A 9 13.46 -3.07 -5.83
CA ARG A 9 12.84 -2.68 -4.57
C ARG A 9 11.33 -2.78 -4.69
N ALA A 10 10.71 -3.48 -3.75
CA ALA A 10 9.26 -3.59 -3.69
C ALA A 10 8.61 -2.23 -3.38
N TYR A 11 7.51 -1.92 -4.04
CA TYR A 11 6.69 -0.72 -3.75
C TYR A 11 5.99 -0.81 -2.39
N HIS A 12 5.52 -2.02 -2.07
CA HIS A 12 4.82 -2.31 -0.85
C HIS A 12 4.83 -3.82 -0.58
N THR A 13 4.57 -4.18 0.66
CA THR A 13 4.26 -5.54 1.09
C THR A 13 2.79 -5.57 1.44
N ILE A 14 2.10 -6.63 1.06
CA ILE A 14 0.69 -6.82 1.40
C ILE A 14 0.64 -7.89 2.48
N GLU A 15 0.00 -7.58 3.61
CA GLU A 15 -0.23 -8.54 4.67
C GLU A 15 -1.04 -9.73 4.17
N ASN A 16 -0.64 -10.94 4.56
CA ASN A 16 -1.27 -12.15 4.08
C ASN A 16 -2.35 -12.61 5.07
N ASP A 17 -3.62 -12.36 4.72
CA ASP A 17 -4.78 -12.96 5.38
C ASP A 17 -5.51 -13.87 4.40
N TYR A 18 -5.06 -15.12 4.34
CA TYR A 18 -5.63 -16.12 3.44
C TYR A 18 -7.13 -16.28 3.61
N GLN A 19 -7.63 -16.31 4.85
CA GLN A 19 -9.03 -16.62 5.11
C GLN A 19 -9.94 -15.54 4.50
N ARG A 20 -9.63 -14.27 4.73
CA ARG A 20 -10.42 -13.15 4.18
C ARG A 20 -10.26 -13.04 2.67
N ILE A 21 -9.04 -13.21 2.15
CA ILE A 21 -8.78 -13.19 0.71
C ILE A 21 -9.62 -14.26 -0.01
N PHE A 22 -9.58 -15.52 0.46
CA PHE A 22 -10.33 -16.61 -0.17
C PHE A 22 -11.84 -16.40 -0.03
N THR A 23 -12.31 -15.88 1.10
CA THR A 23 -13.74 -15.56 1.29
C THR A 23 -14.21 -14.55 0.25
N SER A 24 -13.47 -13.45 0.09
CA SER A 24 -13.76 -12.40 -0.89
C SER A 24 -13.71 -12.93 -2.33
N VAL A 25 -12.68 -13.71 -2.68
CA VAL A 25 -12.56 -14.32 -4.02
C VAL A 25 -13.74 -15.24 -4.33
N ASN A 26 -14.12 -16.11 -3.39
CA ASN A 26 -15.25 -17.03 -3.56
C ASN A 26 -16.60 -16.29 -3.63
N ALA A 27 -16.71 -15.14 -2.99
CA ALA A 27 -17.89 -14.26 -3.08
C ALA A 27 -17.95 -13.46 -4.40
N GLY A 28 -16.91 -13.52 -5.24
CA GLY A 28 -16.83 -12.76 -6.49
C GLY A 28 -16.75 -11.25 -6.29
N ARG A 29 -16.35 -10.80 -5.10
CA ARG A 29 -16.22 -9.38 -4.75
C ARG A 29 -14.78 -9.05 -4.37
N PRO A 30 -14.19 -7.94 -4.86
CA PRO A 30 -12.85 -7.53 -4.46
C PRO A 30 -12.76 -7.31 -2.94
N LEU A 31 -11.67 -7.75 -2.32
CA LEU A 31 -11.46 -7.63 -0.86
C LEU A 31 -11.56 -6.18 -0.39
N THR A 32 -11.08 -5.23 -1.19
CA THR A 32 -11.16 -3.80 -0.90
C THR A 32 -12.58 -3.23 -0.84
N LEU A 33 -13.57 -3.94 -1.39
CA LEU A 33 -14.99 -3.58 -1.34
C LEU A 33 -15.77 -4.46 -0.35
N ASP A 34 -15.38 -5.71 -0.19
CA ASP A 34 -16.05 -6.70 0.67
C ASP A 34 -15.67 -6.52 2.16
N ASP A 35 -14.39 -6.28 2.45
CA ASP A 35 -13.85 -6.00 3.79
C ASP A 35 -12.74 -4.94 3.72
N PRO A 36 -13.09 -3.64 3.63
CA PRO A 36 -12.13 -2.55 3.48
C PRO A 36 -11.24 -2.34 4.72
N ASP A 37 -11.63 -2.89 5.87
CA ASP A 37 -10.89 -2.75 7.12
C ASP A 37 -9.84 -3.83 7.34
N ALA A 38 -9.85 -4.89 6.52
CA ALA A 38 -8.81 -5.91 6.52
C ALA A 38 -7.42 -5.27 6.25
N PRO A 39 -6.36 -5.70 6.96
CA PRO A 39 -5.01 -5.17 6.72
C PRO A 39 -4.55 -5.28 5.27
N ALA A 40 -4.79 -6.44 4.63
CA ALA A 40 -4.50 -6.65 3.22
C ALA A 40 -5.25 -5.68 2.29
N ALA A 41 -6.52 -5.35 2.59
CA ALA A 41 -7.28 -4.38 1.82
C ALA A 41 -6.67 -2.98 1.92
N ARG A 42 -6.29 -2.56 3.12
CA ARG A 42 -5.63 -1.27 3.38
C ARG A 42 -4.28 -1.18 2.67
N ASP A 43 -3.49 -2.24 2.68
CA ASP A 43 -2.21 -2.32 1.96
C ASP A 43 -2.41 -2.22 0.44
N ILE A 44 -3.41 -2.90 -0.13
CA ILE A 44 -3.74 -2.82 -1.55
C ILE A 44 -4.10 -1.37 -1.94
N VAL A 45 -4.92 -0.69 -1.13
CA VAL A 45 -5.31 0.71 -1.37
C VAL A 45 -4.09 1.64 -1.24
N ALA A 46 -3.24 1.42 -0.23
CA ALA A 46 -2.01 2.20 -0.05
C ALA A 46 -1.04 2.03 -1.22
N LEU A 47 -0.88 0.79 -1.73
CA LEU A 47 -0.08 0.51 -2.92
C LEU A 47 -0.67 1.21 -4.15
N ALA A 48 -1.98 1.13 -4.38
CA ALA A 48 -2.64 1.82 -5.48
C ALA A 48 -2.39 3.34 -5.43
N GLY A 49 -2.46 3.94 -4.23
CA GLY A 49 -2.13 5.35 -4.01
C GLY A 49 -0.69 5.72 -4.42
N LYS A 50 0.29 4.87 -4.13
CA LYS A 50 1.69 5.08 -4.57
C LYS A 50 1.82 5.04 -6.09
N LEU A 51 1.15 4.06 -6.72
CA LEU A 51 1.21 3.86 -8.17
C LEU A 51 0.54 5.00 -8.95
N ILE A 52 -0.64 5.46 -8.49
CA ILE A 52 -1.35 6.61 -9.08
C ILE A 52 -0.48 7.86 -9.05
N ASN A 53 0.23 8.08 -7.93
CA ASN A 53 1.13 9.21 -7.75
C ASN A 53 2.53 9.00 -8.35
N ARG A 54 2.76 7.91 -9.09
CA ARG A 54 4.06 7.55 -9.69
C ARG A 54 5.24 7.61 -8.71
N GLN A 55 4.99 7.26 -7.44
CA GLN A 55 6.01 7.29 -6.39
C GLN A 55 6.96 6.11 -6.56
N ALA A 56 8.24 6.37 -6.80
CA ALA A 56 9.24 5.30 -6.92
C ALA A 56 9.32 4.44 -5.63
N PRO A 57 9.73 3.16 -5.72
CA PRO A 57 9.87 2.29 -4.56
C PRO A 57 10.78 2.90 -3.50
N GLY A 58 10.24 3.10 -2.30
CA GLY A 58 10.99 3.69 -1.19
C GLY A 58 11.27 5.18 -1.30
N ALA A 59 10.57 5.89 -2.19
CA ALA A 59 10.45 7.33 -2.10
C ALA A 59 9.85 7.69 -0.73
N SER A 60 10.47 8.65 -0.03
CA SER A 60 9.87 9.22 1.17
C SER A 60 8.53 9.85 0.80
N PRO A 61 7.49 9.70 1.63
CA PRO A 61 6.21 10.33 1.36
C PRO A 61 6.43 11.84 1.14
N PRO A 62 5.75 12.44 0.15
CA PRO A 62 5.91 13.86 -0.11
C PRO A 62 5.61 14.64 1.18
N PRO A 63 6.41 15.68 1.51
CA PRO A 63 6.18 16.46 2.71
C PRO A 63 4.74 16.97 2.67
N ARG A 64 3.94 16.59 3.68
CA ARG A 64 2.58 17.08 3.83
C ARG A 64 2.68 18.60 3.93
N LYS A 65 2.27 19.29 2.87
CA LYS A 65 2.18 20.75 2.86
C LYS A 65 1.08 21.10 3.86
N GLY A 66 1.47 21.38 5.10
CA GLY A 66 0.56 21.88 6.10
C GLY A 66 -0.15 23.10 5.53
N PHE A 67 -1.47 23.15 5.69
CA PHE A 67 -2.30 24.27 5.25
C PHE A 67 -1.91 25.60 5.92
N PHE A 68 -1.06 25.53 6.95
CA PHE A 68 -0.39 26.66 7.57
C PHE A 68 1.13 26.49 7.41
N GLY A 69 1.72 27.39 6.62
CA GLY A 69 3.14 27.35 6.29
C GLY A 69 4.04 27.39 7.51
N ARG A 70 4.60 26.24 7.89
CA ARG A 70 5.87 26.18 8.59
C ARG A 70 6.50 24.81 8.35
N MET A 71 7.58 24.80 7.57
CA MET A 71 8.45 23.62 7.47
C MET A 71 9.08 23.40 8.85
N ALA A 72 8.77 22.28 9.49
CA ALA A 72 9.50 21.82 10.65
C ALA A 72 10.57 20.82 10.17
N HIS A 73 11.82 21.26 10.19
CA HIS A 73 12.99 20.40 10.04
C HIS A 73 13.21 19.69 11.39
N ARG A 74 13.18 18.36 11.41
CA ARG A 74 13.91 17.56 12.38
C ARG A 74 14.22 16.20 11.79
#